data_AF-A0A957J249-F1
#
_entry.id   AF-A0A957J249-F1
#
_cell.length_a   1.000
_cell.length_b   1.000
_cell.length_c   1.000
_cell.angle_alpha   90.00
_cell.angle_beta   90.00
_cell.angle_gamma   90.00
#
_symmetry.space_group_name_H-M   'P 1'
#
loop_
_entity.id
_entity.type
_entity.pdbx_description
1 polymer ?
#
loop_
_entity_poly.entity_id
_entity_poly.type
_entity_poly.pdbx_seq_one_letter_code
_entity_poly.pdbx_strand_id
1 'polypeptide(L)'
;MELAPWAITQFKPGGFAILPQAVEDTGLLPNRRLVFWPYARINSPHLQLGDRYIFLQAAMQNESFKLGWANPDGWLAYWIDNTLFVKKAAYQTDADYYDYGSSSECYCSDIILELETLGPRITLTPNESVIHREEWRIFSNIDLTAEETAVAETLSRLNI
;
A
#
# COMPACT_ATOMS: atom_id res chain seq x y z
N MET A 1 17.89 8.35 -19.60
CA MET A 1 17.86 8.50 -18.13
C MET A 1 17.03 7.36 -17.58
N GLU A 2 17.52 6.70 -16.55
CA GLU A 2 16.78 5.62 -15.88
C GLU A 2 16.03 6.19 -14.67
N LEU A 3 14.75 5.84 -14.52
CA LEU A 3 13.87 6.36 -13.48
C LEU A 3 12.65 5.45 -13.26
N ALA A 4 11.88 5.75 -12.22
CA ALA A 4 10.51 5.29 -12.06
C ALA A 4 9.65 6.46 -11.55
N PRO A 5 8.41 6.62 -12.02
CA PRO A 5 7.45 7.50 -11.37
C PRO A 5 7.18 7.03 -9.93
N TRP A 6 7.11 7.98 -9.00
CA TRP A 6 6.79 7.71 -7.60
C TRP A 6 5.81 8.78 -7.11
N ALA A 7 4.67 8.34 -6.58
CA ALA A 7 3.60 9.21 -6.16
C ALA A 7 3.16 8.90 -4.73
N ILE A 8 3.21 9.94 -3.88
CA ILE A 8 2.99 9.86 -2.44
C ILE A 8 1.68 10.59 -2.10
N THR A 9 0.82 9.94 -1.32
CA THR A 9 -0.37 10.57 -0.73
C THR A 9 -0.26 10.50 0.79
N GLN A 10 -0.25 11.66 1.45
CA GLN A 10 -0.06 11.77 2.91
C GLN A 10 -1.39 11.97 3.64
N PHE A 11 -1.50 11.40 4.83
CA PHE A 11 -2.66 11.48 5.71
C PHE A 11 -2.25 11.88 7.12
N LYS A 12 -3.18 12.52 7.86
CA LYS A 12 -3.02 12.73 9.31
C LYS A 12 -3.05 11.38 10.05
N PRO A 13 -2.38 11.24 11.21
CA PRO A 13 -2.47 10.04 12.04
C PRO A 13 -3.84 9.84 12.69
N GLY A 14 -4.06 8.65 13.28
CA GLY A 14 -5.27 8.29 14.03
C GLY A 14 -6.14 7.21 13.37
N GLY A 15 -5.87 6.86 12.12
CA GLY A 15 -6.52 5.79 11.38
C GLY A 15 -5.64 4.56 11.17
N PHE A 16 -5.97 3.71 10.19
CA PHE A 16 -5.14 2.58 9.78
C PHE A 16 -5.12 2.40 8.26
N ALA A 17 -3.96 1.99 7.73
CA ALA A 17 -3.83 1.58 6.35
C ALA A 17 -4.28 0.13 6.15
N ILE A 18 -4.81 -0.15 4.97
CA ILE A 18 -5.24 -1.46 4.49
C ILE A 18 -4.42 -1.76 3.25
N LEU A 19 -3.53 -2.74 3.37
CA LEU A 19 -2.54 -3.08 2.34
C LEU A 19 -2.83 -4.51 1.85
N PRO A 20 -3.35 -4.69 0.62
CA PRO A 20 -3.70 -6.02 0.14
C PRO A 20 -2.46 -6.89 -0.12
N GLN A 21 -2.64 -8.18 0.08
CA GLN A 21 -1.65 -9.21 -0.20
C GLN A 21 -2.17 -10.14 -1.29
N ALA A 22 -1.24 -10.74 -2.04
CA ALA A 22 -1.58 -11.77 -3.02
C ALA A 22 -2.23 -12.98 -2.32
N VAL A 23 -3.42 -13.35 -2.78
CA VAL A 23 -4.19 -14.52 -2.31
C VAL A 23 -4.27 -15.65 -3.36
N GLU A 24 -3.56 -15.49 -4.48
CA GLU A 24 -3.49 -16.49 -5.55
C GLU A 24 -2.89 -17.81 -5.04
N ASP A 25 -3.55 -18.93 -5.35
CA ASP A 25 -3.04 -20.27 -5.03
C ASP A 25 -1.95 -20.68 -6.03
N THR A 26 -0.70 -20.55 -5.58
CA THR A 26 0.51 -20.94 -6.32
C THR A 26 1.01 -22.33 -5.94
N GLY A 27 0.22 -23.11 -5.20
CA GLY A 27 0.60 -24.42 -4.67
C GLY A 27 1.77 -24.31 -3.68
N LEU A 28 2.97 -24.73 -4.12
CA LEU A 28 4.19 -24.72 -3.30
C LEU A 28 5.13 -23.54 -3.61
N LEU A 29 4.82 -22.73 -4.62
CA LEU A 29 5.66 -21.60 -5.01
C LEU A 29 5.34 -20.35 -4.17
N PRO A 30 6.33 -19.50 -3.86
CA PRO A 30 6.09 -18.26 -3.12
C PRO A 30 5.33 -17.24 -3.98
N ASN A 31 4.43 -16.47 -3.36
CA ASN A 31 3.61 -15.46 -4.03
C ASN A 31 3.61 -14.08 -3.31
N ARG A 32 4.31 -13.95 -2.17
CA ARG A 32 4.36 -12.74 -1.34
C ARG A 32 5.80 -12.36 -1.03
N ARG A 33 6.11 -11.07 -1.13
CA ARG A 33 7.38 -10.47 -0.73
C ARG A 33 7.11 -9.16 0.00
N LEU A 34 7.62 -9.05 1.22
CA LEU A 34 7.54 -7.84 2.05
C LEU A 34 8.94 -7.26 2.22
N VAL A 35 9.08 -5.95 2.00
CA VAL A 35 10.34 -5.20 2.02
C VAL A 35 10.30 -4.23 3.19
N PHE A 36 11.24 -4.38 4.12
CA PHE A 36 11.30 -3.55 5.33
C PHE A 36 12.54 -2.66 5.31
N TRP A 37 12.36 -1.38 5.63
CA TRP A 37 13.49 -0.47 5.83
C TRP A 37 14.18 -0.75 7.17
N PRO A 38 15.47 -0.38 7.34
CA PRO A 38 16.24 -0.72 8.54
C PRO A 38 15.62 -0.28 9.87
N TYR A 39 14.80 0.77 9.85
CA TYR A 39 14.10 1.29 11.02
C TYR A 39 12.72 0.65 11.27
N ALA A 40 12.18 -0.10 10.30
CA ALA A 40 10.87 -0.73 10.41
C ALA A 40 10.95 -1.96 11.32
N ARG A 41 10.49 -1.80 12.57
CA ARG A 41 10.44 -2.89 13.54
C ARG A 41 9.30 -3.84 13.20
N ILE A 42 9.61 -5.07 12.76
CA ILE A 42 8.61 -6.09 12.41
C ILE A 42 7.69 -6.43 13.58
N ASN A 43 8.19 -6.34 14.82
CA ASN A 43 7.42 -6.53 16.04
C ASN A 43 6.71 -5.25 16.54
N SER A 44 6.55 -4.24 15.69
CA SER A 44 5.79 -3.03 16.02
C SER A 44 4.37 -3.40 16.45
N PRO A 45 3.86 -2.87 17.58
CA PRO A 45 2.48 -3.12 18.01
C PRO A 45 1.45 -2.50 17.06
N HIS A 46 1.88 -1.63 16.15
CA HIS A 46 1.03 -0.97 15.16
C HIS A 46 0.91 -1.77 13.85
N LEU A 47 1.69 -2.85 13.69
CA LEU A 47 1.66 -3.72 12.53
C LEU A 47 0.85 -4.98 12.84
N GLN A 48 -0.13 -5.27 11.99
CA GLN A 48 -0.86 -6.54 11.99
C GLN A 48 -0.71 -7.18 10.61
N LEU A 49 -0.02 -8.34 10.57
CA LEU A 49 0.09 -9.16 9.37
C LEU A 49 -1.07 -10.14 9.34
N GLY A 50 -2.02 -9.95 8.43
CA GLY A 50 -3.08 -10.91 8.10
C GLY A 50 -2.70 -11.81 6.92
N ASP A 51 -3.65 -12.61 6.44
CA ASP A 51 -3.44 -13.46 5.26
C ASP A 51 -3.81 -12.75 3.95
N ARG A 52 -4.85 -11.92 3.98
CA ARG A 52 -5.37 -11.12 2.85
C ARG A 52 -4.94 -9.66 2.92
N TYR A 53 -4.83 -9.12 4.13
CA TYR A 53 -4.50 -7.71 4.35
C TYR A 53 -3.42 -7.55 5.41
N ILE A 54 -2.52 -6.60 5.19
CA ILE A 54 -1.66 -6.05 6.24
C ILE A 54 -2.33 -4.75 6.71
N PHE A 55 -2.44 -4.59 8.02
CA PHE A 55 -2.90 -3.36 8.63
C PHE A 55 -1.74 -2.64 9.31
N LEU A 56 -1.63 -1.33 9.06
CA LEU A 56 -0.68 -0.46 9.75
C LEU A 56 -1.46 0.67 10.43
N GLN A 57 -1.49 0.66 11.76
CA GLN A 57 -2.14 1.72 12.53
C GLN A 57 -1.25 2.97 12.57
N ALA A 58 -1.82 4.12 12.23
CA ALA A 58 -1.14 5.41 12.27
C ALA A 58 -1.14 5.98 13.69
N ALA A 59 -0.46 5.29 14.61
CA ALA A 59 -0.41 5.60 16.03
C ALA A 59 1.03 5.55 16.59
N MET A 60 2.03 5.70 15.72
CA MET A 60 3.45 5.76 16.10
C MET A 60 3.69 6.94 17.04
N GLN A 61 4.73 6.88 17.87
CA GLN A 61 5.07 7.96 18.81
C GLN A 61 6.48 8.52 18.60
N ASN A 62 7.50 7.65 18.61
CA ASN A 62 8.90 8.08 18.48
C ASN A 62 9.65 7.20 17.46
N GLU A 63 8.91 6.46 16.64
CA GLU A 63 9.42 5.58 15.62
C GLU A 63 8.84 5.90 14.25
N SER A 64 9.50 5.38 13.23
CA SER A 64 8.93 5.30 11.89
C SER A 64 8.83 3.84 11.47
N PHE A 65 7.93 3.57 10.55
CA PHE A 65 7.74 2.27 9.94
C PHE A 65 7.60 2.46 8.44
N LYS A 66 8.24 1.59 7.66
CA LYS A 66 8.06 1.57 6.21
C LYS A 66 8.04 0.14 5.70
N LEU A 67 7.04 -0.17 4.89
CA LEU A 67 6.83 -1.47 4.26
C LEU A 67 6.58 -1.26 2.77
N GLY A 68 7.30 -2.00 1.93
CA GLY A 68 7.07 -2.12 0.49
C GLY A 68 6.65 -3.54 0.11
N TRP A 69 5.87 -3.66 -0.96
CA TRP A 69 5.50 -4.96 -1.53
C TRP A 69 5.16 -4.83 -3.02
N ALA A 70 5.21 -5.96 -3.72
CA ALA A 70 4.57 -6.07 -5.03
C ALA A 70 3.06 -6.17 -4.78
N ASN A 71 2.28 -5.28 -5.42
CA ASN A 71 0.85 -5.13 -5.19
C ASN A 71 0.03 -5.44 -6.47
N PRO A 72 -0.14 -6.71 -6.86
CA PRO A 72 -0.90 -7.09 -8.05
C PRO A 72 -2.36 -6.62 -8.04
N ASP A 73 -2.97 -6.51 -6.86
CA ASP A 73 -4.34 -6.04 -6.70
C ASP A 73 -4.47 -4.55 -7.10
N GLY A 74 -3.37 -3.81 -7.13
CA GLY A 74 -3.32 -2.46 -7.68
C GLY A 74 -4.08 -1.43 -6.86
N TRP A 75 -4.30 -1.68 -5.57
CA TRP A 75 -4.93 -0.73 -4.66
C TRP A 75 -4.35 -0.78 -3.26
N LEU A 76 -4.54 0.30 -2.50
CA LEU A 76 -4.25 0.40 -1.08
C LEU A 76 -5.17 1.48 -0.50
N ALA A 77 -5.49 1.37 0.78
CA ALA A 77 -6.48 2.26 1.39
C ALA A 77 -6.05 2.76 2.77
N TYR A 78 -6.66 3.88 3.18
CA TYR A 78 -6.52 4.43 4.52
C TYR A 78 -7.91 4.73 5.06
N TRP A 79 -8.21 4.20 6.25
CA TRP A 79 -9.44 4.49 6.96
C TRP A 79 -9.16 5.38 8.15
N ILE A 80 -9.93 6.45 8.31
CA ILE A 80 -9.88 7.37 9.46
C ILE A 80 -11.23 8.06 9.65
N ASP A 81 -11.69 8.21 10.90
CA ASP A 81 -12.90 8.98 11.26
C ASP A 81 -14.11 8.69 10.33
N ASN A 82 -14.46 7.40 10.20
CA ASN A 82 -15.54 6.91 9.34
C ASN A 82 -15.41 7.25 7.84
N THR A 83 -14.20 7.60 7.39
CA THR A 83 -13.88 7.90 6.00
C THR A 83 -12.84 6.91 5.48
N LEU A 84 -13.16 6.24 4.37
CA LEU A 84 -12.26 5.34 3.66
C LEU A 84 -11.75 6.03 2.40
N PHE A 85 -10.44 6.27 2.34
CA PHE A 85 -9.74 6.67 1.12
C PHE A 85 -9.15 5.44 0.45
N VAL A 86 -9.41 5.25 -0.83
CA VAL A 86 -8.86 4.15 -1.64
C VAL A 86 -8.08 4.73 -2.79
N LYS A 87 -6.82 4.32 -2.90
CA LYS A 87 -5.89 4.67 -3.95
C LYS A 87 -5.73 3.46 -4.87
N LYS A 88 -5.92 3.64 -6.17
CA LYS A 88 -5.67 2.61 -7.18
C LYS A 88 -4.55 3.06 -8.12
N ALA A 89 -3.61 2.17 -8.39
CA ALA A 89 -2.55 2.33 -9.38
C ALA A 89 -2.28 0.96 -10.01
N ALA A 90 -2.21 0.89 -11.34
CA ALA A 90 -2.07 -0.37 -12.04
C ALA A 90 -0.72 -1.04 -11.75
N TYR A 91 -0.75 -2.34 -11.46
CA TYR A 91 0.44 -3.16 -11.40
C TYR A 91 0.73 -3.78 -12.77
N GLN A 92 1.96 -3.62 -13.23
CA GLN A 92 2.49 -4.30 -14.41
C GLN A 92 3.20 -5.59 -13.98
N THR A 93 2.60 -6.72 -14.31
CA THR A 93 3.17 -8.05 -14.11
C THR A 93 4.52 -8.18 -14.82
N ASP A 94 5.47 -8.86 -14.17
CA ASP A 94 6.84 -9.11 -14.66
C ASP A 94 7.70 -7.87 -14.94
N ALA A 95 7.24 -6.67 -14.58
CA ALA A 95 8.04 -5.46 -14.68
C ALA A 95 9.02 -5.33 -13.51
N ASP A 96 10.16 -4.68 -13.76
CA ASP A 96 11.11 -4.33 -12.72
C ASP A 96 10.64 -3.07 -11.97
N TYR A 97 10.55 -3.15 -10.65
CA TYR A 97 10.34 -1.99 -9.78
C TYR A 97 11.56 -1.77 -8.89
N TYR A 98 11.77 -0.54 -8.45
CA TYR A 98 12.76 -0.24 -7.42
C TYR A 98 12.39 -0.87 -6.06
N ASP A 99 13.25 -0.67 -5.06
CA ASP A 99 13.00 -1.06 -3.67
C ASP A 99 12.62 -2.54 -3.51
N TYR A 100 13.48 -3.39 -4.07
CA TYR A 100 13.26 -4.84 -4.14
C TYR A 100 11.92 -5.19 -4.79
N GLY A 101 11.56 -4.51 -5.87
CA GLY A 101 10.37 -4.79 -6.66
C GLY A 101 9.06 -4.39 -5.97
N SER A 102 9.07 -3.28 -5.24
CA SER A 102 7.89 -2.71 -4.60
C SER A 102 7.14 -1.80 -5.58
N SER A 103 5.89 -2.14 -5.87
CA SER A 103 4.99 -1.27 -6.65
C SER A 103 4.11 -0.40 -5.75
N SER A 104 4.04 -0.74 -4.47
CA SER A 104 3.37 0.04 -3.44
C SER A 104 4.17 0.01 -2.15
N GLU A 105 4.12 1.12 -1.42
CA GLU A 105 4.77 1.26 -0.13
C GLU A 105 3.84 2.01 0.84
N CYS A 106 4.06 1.79 2.13
CA CYS A 106 3.39 2.52 3.19
C CYS A 106 4.42 2.95 4.22
N TYR A 107 4.61 4.26 4.34
CA TYR A 107 5.39 4.90 5.40
C TYR A 107 4.46 5.39 6.50
N CYS A 108 4.89 5.32 7.76
CA CYS A 108 4.18 5.90 8.88
C CYS A 108 5.15 6.42 9.93
N SER A 109 4.85 7.59 10.47
CA SER A 109 5.49 8.18 11.65
C SER A 109 4.45 8.68 12.64
N ASP A 110 4.89 9.43 13.65
CA ASP A 110 4.06 10.09 14.65
C ASP A 110 3.24 11.27 14.08
N ILE A 111 3.60 11.77 12.90
CA ILE A 111 2.96 12.94 12.29
C ILE A 111 2.22 12.64 11.00
N ILE A 112 2.53 11.54 10.29
CA ILE A 112 1.90 11.20 9.00
C ILE A 112 1.81 9.70 8.76
N LEU A 113 0.86 9.32 7.89
CA LEU A 113 0.89 8.06 7.14
C LEU A 113 0.92 8.36 5.64
N GLU A 114 1.69 7.60 4.87
CA GLU A 114 1.80 7.72 3.42
C GLU A 114 1.32 6.44 2.74
N LEU A 115 0.54 6.60 1.67
CA LEU A 115 0.24 5.57 0.69
C LEU A 115 0.99 5.90 -0.59
N GLU A 116 2.02 5.11 -0.89
CA GLU A 116 2.94 5.35 -1.99
C GLU A 116 2.70 4.35 -3.12
N THR A 117 2.70 4.82 -4.36
CA THR A 117 2.64 3.95 -5.53
C THR A 117 3.76 4.29 -6.51
N LEU A 118 4.33 3.25 -7.11
CA LEU A 118 5.47 3.36 -8.01
C LEU A 118 5.09 2.81 -9.38
N GLY A 119 5.56 3.48 -10.43
CA GLY A 119 5.64 2.90 -11.76
C GLY A 119 6.86 1.97 -11.86
N PRO A 120 6.94 1.16 -12.92
CA PRO A 120 8.11 0.34 -13.19
C PRO A 120 9.35 1.21 -13.47
N ARG A 121 10.52 0.63 -13.25
CA ARG A 121 11.81 1.15 -13.68
C ARG A 121 11.87 1.18 -15.20
N ILE A 122 12.17 2.34 -15.77
CA ILE A 122 12.22 2.57 -17.21
C ILE A 122 13.42 3.44 -17.58
N THR A 123 13.94 3.25 -18.80
CA THR A 123 14.92 4.17 -19.40
C THR A 123 14.22 5.04 -20.44
N LEU A 124 14.22 6.36 -20.23
CA LEU A 124 13.74 7.33 -21.19
C LEU A 124 14.88 7.89 -22.06
N THR A 125 14.62 8.00 -23.35
CA THR A 125 15.42 8.73 -24.34
C THR A 125 14.92 10.19 -24.47
N PRO A 126 15.69 11.09 -25.11
CA PRO A 126 15.25 12.47 -25.30
C PRO A 126 13.88 12.55 -26.00
N ASN A 127 12.99 13.38 -25.45
CA ASN A 127 11.59 13.58 -25.88
C ASN A 127 10.60 12.46 -25.52
N GLU A 128 11.01 11.42 -24.80
CA GLU A 128 10.08 10.45 -24.22
C GLU A 128 9.52 10.92 -22.87
N SER A 129 8.35 10.39 -22.52
CA SER A 129 7.68 10.62 -21.24
C SER A 129 7.09 9.32 -20.72
N VAL A 130 6.97 9.22 -19.40
CA VAL A 130 6.23 8.14 -18.72
C VAL A 130 5.06 8.75 -17.96
N ILE A 131 3.97 8.00 -17.85
CA ILE A 131 2.77 8.40 -17.11
C ILE A 131 2.53 7.36 -16.02
N HIS A 132 2.36 7.83 -14.80
CA HIS A 132 1.87 7.04 -13.68
C HIS A 132 0.50 7.57 -13.29
N ARG A 133 -0.52 6.72 -13.43
CA ARG A 133 -1.92 7.11 -13.25
C ARG A 133 -2.45 6.54 -11.94
N GLU A 134 -3.01 7.43 -11.13
CA GLU A 134 -3.72 7.06 -9.91
C GLU A 134 -5.22 7.35 -10.06
N GLU A 135 -6.07 6.49 -9.51
CA GLU A 135 -7.48 6.75 -9.29
C GLU A 135 -7.74 6.80 -7.78
N TRP A 136 -8.37 7.88 -7.31
CA TRP A 136 -8.71 8.05 -5.91
C TRP A 136 -10.22 7.95 -5.73
N ARG A 137 -10.64 7.16 -4.74
CA ARG A 137 -12.04 7.06 -4.32
C ARG A 137 -12.13 7.37 -2.84
N ILE A 138 -13.15 8.14 -2.45
CA ILE A 138 -13.38 8.52 -1.06
C ILE A 138 -14.80 8.13 -0.70
N PHE A 139 -14.95 7.41 0.40
CA PHE A 139 -16.23 6.94 0.91
C PHE A 139 -16.41 7.44 2.34
N SER A 140 -17.51 8.14 2.60
CA SER A 140 -17.92 8.56 3.94
C SER A 140 -18.86 7.55 4.58
N ASN A 141 -19.04 7.64 5.91
CA ASN A 141 -19.94 6.77 6.69
C ASN A 141 -19.57 5.29 6.58
N ILE A 142 -18.27 5.00 6.55
CA ILE A 142 -17.74 3.65 6.60
C ILE A 142 -17.38 3.33 8.05
N ASP A 143 -18.13 2.44 8.68
CA ASP A 143 -17.72 1.85 9.95
C ASP A 143 -16.82 0.64 9.66
N LEU A 144 -15.58 0.66 10.18
CA LEU A 144 -14.56 -0.31 9.83
C LEU A 144 -13.61 -0.55 11.00
N THR A 145 -13.28 -1.81 11.20
CA THR A 145 -12.23 -2.25 12.11
C THR A 145 -11.11 -2.90 11.30
N ALA A 146 -9.89 -2.93 11.85
CA ALA A 146 -8.74 -3.60 11.25
C ALA A 146 -8.84 -5.14 11.40
N GLU A 147 -9.92 -5.71 10.88
CA GLU A 147 -10.19 -7.14 10.84
C GLU A 147 -10.51 -7.55 9.40
N GLU A 148 -9.96 -8.69 8.97
CA GLU A 148 -9.94 -9.04 7.56
C GLU A 148 -11.34 -9.29 6.99
N THR A 149 -12.24 -9.90 7.76
CA THR A 149 -13.62 -10.20 7.35
C THR A 149 -14.42 -8.91 7.19
N ALA A 150 -14.40 -8.02 8.18
CA ALA A 150 -15.06 -6.72 8.13
C ALA A 150 -14.58 -5.87 6.94
N VAL A 151 -13.26 -5.89 6.68
CA VAL A 151 -12.65 -5.21 5.54
C VAL A 151 -13.09 -5.83 4.22
N ALA A 152 -13.00 -7.14 4.07
CA ALA A 152 -13.40 -7.82 2.84
C ALA A 152 -14.87 -7.59 2.49
N GLU A 153 -15.78 -7.67 3.48
CA GLU A 153 -17.20 -7.40 3.28
C GLU A 153 -17.47 -5.96 2.87
N THR A 154 -16.78 -5.00 3.50
CA THR A 154 -16.88 -3.58 3.16
C THR A 154 -16.37 -3.30 1.75
N LEU A 155 -15.20 -3.82 1.38
CA LEU A 155 -14.62 -3.60 0.05
C LEU A 155 -15.49 -4.22 -1.05
N SER A 156 -16.01 -5.43 -0.82
CA SER A 156 -16.97 -6.08 -1.72
C SER A 156 -18.23 -5.22 -1.95
N ARG A 157 -18.83 -4.70 -0.88
CA ARG A 157 -19.99 -3.79 -0.96
C ARG A 157 -19.71 -2.50 -1.73
N LEU A 158 -18.47 -2.01 -1.68
CA LEU A 158 -18.03 -0.78 -2.37
C LEU A 158 -17.54 -1.03 -3.81
N ASN A 159 -17.56 -2.27 -4.29
CA ASN A 159 -17.01 -2.68 -5.58
C ASN A 159 -15.54 -2.22 -5.76
N ILE A 160 -14.73 -2.46 -4.74
CA ILE A 160 -13.29 -2.17 -4.74
C ILE A 160 -12.51 -3.41 -5.16
#